data_AF-A0A947ZE91-F1
#
_entry.id   AF-A0A947ZE91-F1
#
_cell.length_a   1.000
_cell.length_b   1.000
_cell.length_c   1.000
_cell.angle_alpha   90.00
_cell.angle_beta   90.00
_cell.angle_gamma   90.00
#
_symmetry.space_group_name_H-M   'P 1'
#
loop_
_entity.id
_entity.type
_entity.pdbx_description
1 polymer ?
#
loop_
_entity_poly.entity_id
_entity_poly.type
_entity_poly.pdbx_seq_one_letter_code
_entity_poly.pdbx_strand_id
1 'polypeptide(L)'
;MKHLSAVLLILLLTAPHFACDDDTSGPCGNKQIDEGEECDSYNLNGESCITQGFYGGTLECTDNCTLSLNQCAANGSCGDGVIQIAFGEECDGEILGDTCATLGFGAGELSCSDQCRFDVSQCTGTAFCGDGVIEGVEECEGADLDGQSCQTLGYSGGTLGCDSLCLFDKSGCTE
;
A
#
# COMPACT_ATOMS: atom_id res chain seq x y z
N MET A 1 10.04 52.60 -77.00
CA MET A 1 9.35 53.91 -76.89
C MET A 1 8.10 53.65 -76.05
N LYS A 2 7.91 54.07 -74.80
CA LYS A 2 8.42 55.20 -74.01
C LYS A 2 8.38 54.77 -72.52
N HIS A 3 9.28 55.37 -71.75
CA HIS A 3 9.36 55.44 -70.29
C HIS A 3 7.99 55.57 -69.59
N LEU A 4 7.82 55.01 -68.37
CA LEU A 4 7.83 55.79 -67.11
C LEU A 4 7.53 54.94 -65.85
N SER A 5 8.53 54.85 -64.97
CA SER A 5 8.50 54.94 -63.50
C SER A 5 7.22 54.61 -62.71
N ALA A 6 7.31 53.63 -61.81
CA ALA A 6 6.78 53.74 -60.45
C ALA A 6 7.47 52.71 -59.55
N VAL A 7 8.53 53.16 -58.86
CA VAL A 7 9.03 52.52 -57.65
C VAL A 7 7.92 52.64 -56.61
N LEU A 8 7.10 51.60 -56.44
CA LEU A 8 6.24 51.48 -55.27
C LEU A 8 6.91 50.50 -54.32
N LEU A 9 7.69 51.10 -53.43
CA LEU A 9 8.24 50.53 -52.22
C LEU A 9 7.08 49.86 -51.44
N ILE A 10 6.88 48.56 -51.64
CA ILE A 10 6.02 47.78 -50.75
C ILE A 10 6.78 47.75 -49.42
N LEU A 11 6.39 48.67 -48.52
CA LEU A 11 6.73 48.56 -47.11
C LEU A 11 6.38 47.13 -46.70
N LEU A 12 7.42 46.32 -46.47
CA LEU A 12 7.35 45.17 -45.60
C LEU A 12 6.93 45.72 -44.23
N LEU A 13 5.63 45.89 -44.03
CA LEU A 13 5.03 45.93 -42.71
C LEU A 13 5.28 44.53 -42.16
N THR A 14 6.46 44.34 -41.56
CA THR A 14 6.62 43.33 -40.52
C THR A 14 5.52 43.65 -39.53
N ALA A 15 4.46 42.85 -39.55
CA ALA A 15 3.53 42.82 -38.44
C ALA A 15 4.41 42.76 -37.18
N PRO A 16 4.17 43.59 -36.16
CA PRO A 16 4.76 43.29 -34.88
C PRO A 16 4.38 41.83 -34.63
N HIS A 17 5.39 40.98 -34.47
CA HIS A 17 5.15 39.72 -33.82
C HIS A 17 4.57 40.16 -32.48
N PHE A 18 3.24 40.13 -32.37
CA PHE A 18 2.59 39.78 -31.13
C PHE A 18 3.16 38.40 -30.84
N ALA A 19 4.36 38.37 -30.24
CA ALA A 19 4.57 37.44 -29.18
C ALA A 19 3.35 37.70 -28.28
N CYS A 20 2.38 36.78 -28.32
CA CYS A 20 1.70 36.48 -27.08
C CYS A 20 2.84 36.33 -26.09
N ASP A 21 2.88 37.23 -25.11
CA ASP A 21 3.74 37.07 -23.94
C ASP A 21 3.52 35.61 -23.52
N ASP A 22 4.56 34.80 -23.70
CA ASP A 22 4.54 33.34 -23.54
C ASP A 22 4.60 33.06 -22.04
N ASP A 23 3.63 33.61 -21.32
CA ASP A 23 3.21 33.17 -20.01
C ASP A 23 2.05 32.20 -20.24
N THR A 24 2.37 31.04 -20.84
CA THR A 24 1.39 29.98 -21.13
C THR A 24 0.99 29.18 -19.89
N SER A 25 1.53 29.52 -18.72
CA SER A 25 0.90 29.19 -17.44
C SER A 25 -0.04 30.36 -17.12
N GLY A 26 -1.35 30.18 -17.32
CA GLY A 26 -2.28 31.12 -16.69
C GLY A 26 -2.00 31.19 -15.19
N PRO A 27 -2.32 32.32 -14.52
CA PRO A 27 -2.02 32.45 -13.11
C PRO A 27 -2.87 31.46 -12.33
N CYS A 28 -2.23 30.71 -11.45
CA CYS A 28 -2.92 29.87 -10.48
C CYS A 28 -4.01 30.66 -9.74
N GLY A 29 -5.19 30.09 -9.61
CA GLY A 29 -6.34 30.71 -8.95
C GLY A 29 -7.38 31.31 -9.91
N ASN A 30 -7.25 31.04 -11.22
CA ASN A 30 -8.15 31.50 -12.26
C ASN A 30 -9.34 30.55 -12.51
N LYS A 31 -9.35 29.39 -11.85
CA LYS A 31 -10.35 28.30 -11.88
C LYS A 31 -10.36 27.46 -13.15
N GLN A 32 -9.41 27.66 -14.05
CA GLN A 32 -9.13 26.81 -15.19
C GLN A 32 -7.83 26.07 -14.92
N ILE A 33 -7.71 24.84 -15.42
CA ILE A 33 -6.46 24.10 -15.32
C ILE A 33 -5.70 24.41 -16.61
N ASP A 34 -4.64 25.19 -16.49
CA ASP A 34 -3.78 25.58 -17.59
C ASP A 34 -2.59 24.60 -17.75
N GLU A 35 -1.79 24.79 -18.80
CA GLU A 35 -0.63 23.93 -19.04
C GLU A 35 0.39 24.06 -17.90
N GLY A 36 0.68 22.95 -17.23
CA GLY A 36 1.62 22.90 -16.09
C GLY A 36 0.96 22.89 -14.72
N GLU A 37 -0.36 23.03 -14.64
CA GLU A 37 -1.13 22.93 -13.40
C GLU A 37 -1.70 21.52 -13.19
N GLU A 38 -1.69 21.03 -11.95
CA GLU A 38 -2.38 19.79 -11.58
C GLU A 38 -3.86 20.05 -11.20
N CYS A 39 -4.13 21.25 -10.70
CA CYS A 39 -5.41 21.73 -10.21
C CYS A 39 -5.44 23.27 -10.23
N ASP A 40 -6.62 23.88 -10.12
CA ASP A 40 -6.75 25.31 -9.82
C ASP A 40 -7.90 25.55 -8.84
N SER A 41 -7.59 26.11 -7.67
CA SER A 41 -8.56 26.43 -6.61
C SER A 41 -9.37 25.19 -6.17
N TYR A 42 -10.65 25.10 -6.57
CA TYR A 42 -11.52 23.95 -6.30
C TYR A 42 -11.66 23.02 -7.52
N ASN A 43 -11.06 23.38 -8.65
CA ASN A 43 -10.99 22.53 -9.82
C ASN A 43 -9.82 21.55 -9.64
N LEU A 44 -10.10 20.39 -9.05
CA LEU A 44 -9.11 19.37 -8.71
C LEU A 44 -8.88 18.35 -9.84
N ASN A 45 -9.28 18.68 -11.08
CA ASN A 45 -9.16 17.77 -12.23
C ASN A 45 -9.89 16.41 -12.06
N GLY A 46 -10.90 16.34 -11.21
CA GLY A 46 -11.58 15.09 -10.86
C GLY A 46 -10.84 14.22 -9.83
N GLU A 47 -9.71 14.70 -9.30
CA GLU A 47 -8.97 14.03 -8.24
C GLU A 47 -9.62 14.21 -6.87
N SER A 48 -9.35 13.25 -5.99
CA SER A 48 -9.77 13.21 -4.60
C SER A 48 -8.73 12.43 -3.79
N CYS A 49 -8.79 12.49 -2.47
CA CYS A 49 -7.92 11.64 -1.64
C CYS A 49 -8.06 10.15 -1.99
N ILE A 50 -9.28 9.70 -2.35
CA ILE A 50 -9.57 8.32 -2.73
C ILE A 50 -8.88 7.93 -4.03
N THR A 51 -8.93 8.80 -5.06
CA THR A 51 -8.24 8.53 -6.33
C THR A 51 -6.72 8.60 -6.20
N GLN A 52 -6.23 9.28 -5.18
CA GLN A 52 -4.82 9.37 -4.82
C GLN A 52 -4.35 8.23 -3.87
N GLY A 53 -5.21 7.24 -3.58
CA GLY A 53 -4.83 6.05 -2.82
C GLY A 53 -5.01 6.14 -1.30
N PHE A 54 -5.63 7.22 -0.80
CA PHE A 54 -5.93 7.38 0.63
C PHE A 54 -7.36 6.97 0.95
N TYR A 55 -7.62 6.59 2.20
CA TYR A 55 -8.95 6.15 2.61
C TYR A 55 -9.98 7.28 2.69
N GLY A 56 -9.53 8.53 2.79
CA GLY A 56 -10.42 9.68 2.85
C GLY A 56 -9.69 11.00 3.03
N GLY A 57 -10.43 12.00 3.51
CA GLY A 57 -9.93 13.36 3.73
C GLY A 57 -10.41 14.36 2.68
N THR A 58 -9.81 15.55 2.70
CA THR A 58 -10.09 16.62 1.75
C THR A 58 -8.84 16.89 0.93
N LEU A 59 -8.95 16.74 -0.39
CA LEU A 59 -7.86 17.09 -1.30
C LEU A 59 -7.89 18.61 -1.54
N GLU A 60 -6.73 19.26 -1.46
CA GLU A 60 -6.61 20.70 -1.61
C GLU A 60 -5.68 21.03 -2.78
N CYS A 61 -5.99 22.12 -3.49
CA CYS A 61 -5.09 22.73 -4.44
C CYS A 61 -4.29 23.83 -3.74
N THR A 62 -2.96 23.79 -3.87
CA THR A 62 -2.10 24.84 -3.30
C THR A 62 -2.08 26.11 -4.15
N ASP A 63 -1.54 27.20 -3.62
CA ASP A 63 -1.35 28.46 -4.37
C ASP A 63 -0.35 28.32 -5.55
N ASN A 64 0.36 27.19 -5.65
CA ASN A 64 1.23 26.85 -6.78
C ASN A 64 0.57 25.87 -7.76
N CYS A 65 -0.74 25.65 -7.64
CA CYS A 65 -1.52 24.77 -8.51
C CYS A 65 -1.04 23.32 -8.56
N THR A 66 -0.54 22.85 -7.41
CA THR A 66 -0.21 21.44 -7.14
C THR A 66 -1.18 20.86 -6.12
N LEU A 67 -1.41 19.55 -6.19
CA LEU A 67 -2.24 18.86 -5.20
C LEU A 67 -1.51 18.73 -3.85
N SER A 68 -2.22 19.02 -2.76
CA SER A 68 -1.75 18.82 -1.38
C SER A 68 -2.40 17.58 -0.78
N LEU A 69 -1.60 16.57 -0.48
CA LEU A 69 -2.05 15.30 0.10
C LEU A 69 -2.01 15.29 1.64
N ASN A 70 -1.63 16.39 2.29
CA ASN A 70 -1.43 16.43 3.74
C ASN A 70 -2.70 16.04 4.53
N GLN A 71 -3.87 16.51 4.09
CA GLN A 71 -5.16 16.18 4.70
C GLN A 71 -5.64 14.77 4.32
N CYS A 72 -5.18 14.23 3.19
CA CYS A 72 -5.44 12.85 2.79
C CYS A 72 -4.64 11.87 3.67
N ALA A 73 -3.34 12.11 3.81
CA ALA A 73 -2.44 11.30 4.63
C ALA A 73 -2.87 11.20 6.09
N ALA A 74 -3.50 12.25 6.64
CA ALA A 74 -4.07 12.22 7.99
C ALA A 74 -5.22 11.21 8.17
N ASN A 75 -5.82 10.71 7.08
CA ASN A 75 -6.88 9.71 7.09
C ASN A 75 -6.38 8.29 6.82
N GLY A 76 -5.08 8.12 6.57
CA GLY A 76 -4.44 6.83 6.33
C GLY A 76 -4.48 6.36 4.88
N SER A 77 -3.57 5.45 4.58
CA SER A 77 -3.45 4.74 3.31
C SER A 77 -2.66 3.46 3.51
N CYS A 78 -2.92 2.47 2.66
CA CYS A 78 -2.09 1.27 2.62
C CYS A 78 -0.61 1.61 2.37
N GLY A 79 0.27 1.14 3.25
CA GLY A 79 1.72 1.34 3.13
C GLY A 79 2.23 2.58 3.86
N ASP A 80 1.45 3.17 4.77
CA ASP A 80 1.87 4.32 5.57
C ASP A 80 2.55 3.93 6.90
N GLY A 81 2.72 2.62 7.12
CA GLY A 81 3.38 2.06 8.28
C GLY A 81 2.45 1.85 9.48
N VAL A 82 1.14 1.92 9.31
CA VAL A 82 0.16 1.69 10.38
C VAL A 82 -1.00 0.84 9.87
N ILE A 83 -1.22 -0.34 10.45
CA ILE A 83 -2.39 -1.17 10.12
C ILE A 83 -3.70 -0.50 10.56
N GLN A 84 -4.49 -0.04 9.61
CA GLN A 84 -5.76 0.64 9.79
C GLN A 84 -6.94 -0.31 9.66
N ILE A 85 -7.15 -1.11 10.71
CA ILE A 85 -8.22 -2.11 10.80
C ILE A 85 -9.62 -1.52 10.50
N ALA A 86 -9.86 -0.25 10.85
CA ALA A 86 -11.12 0.44 10.57
C ALA A 86 -11.41 0.60 9.06
N PHE A 87 -10.37 0.58 8.22
CA PHE A 87 -10.45 0.62 6.76
C PHE A 87 -10.24 -0.76 6.10
N GLY A 88 -10.13 -1.82 6.90
CA GLY A 88 -10.09 -3.21 6.42
C GLY A 88 -8.70 -3.69 6.03
N GLU A 89 -7.64 -2.99 6.43
CA GLU A 89 -6.29 -3.51 6.32
C GLU A 89 -6.07 -4.73 7.21
N GLU A 90 -5.37 -5.72 6.68
CA GLU A 90 -4.88 -6.90 7.41
C GLU A 90 -3.39 -6.75 7.77
N CYS A 91 -2.66 -5.97 6.99
CA CYS A 91 -1.23 -5.72 7.08
C CYS A 91 -0.91 -4.34 6.49
N ASP A 92 0.32 -3.84 6.66
CA ASP A 92 0.83 -2.62 6.02
C ASP A 92 2.28 -2.83 5.59
N GLY A 93 2.50 -3.08 4.30
CA GLY A 93 3.82 -3.40 3.76
C GLY A 93 4.48 -4.59 4.48
N GLU A 94 5.60 -4.36 5.15
CA GLU A 94 6.31 -5.41 5.92
C GLU A 94 5.67 -5.67 7.30
N ILE A 95 4.68 -4.88 7.70
CA ILE A 95 3.95 -5.03 8.96
C ILE A 95 2.81 -6.02 8.75
N LEU A 96 3.11 -7.31 8.86
CA LEU A 96 2.17 -8.39 8.58
C LEU A 96 1.24 -8.70 9.77
N GLY A 97 1.73 -8.63 11.01
CA GLY A 97 0.93 -8.98 12.19
C GLY A 97 0.53 -10.47 12.30
N ASP A 98 0.85 -11.28 11.29
CA ASP A 98 0.53 -12.70 11.17
C ASP A 98 1.64 -13.41 10.36
N THR A 99 1.54 -14.73 10.21
CA THR A 99 2.46 -15.58 9.43
C THR A 99 1.66 -16.64 8.67
N CYS A 100 2.26 -17.31 7.68
CA CYS A 100 1.63 -18.45 7.02
C CYS A 100 1.15 -19.51 8.04
N ALA A 101 2.00 -19.81 9.03
CA ALA A 101 1.72 -20.74 10.11
C ALA A 101 0.44 -20.38 10.87
N THR A 102 0.39 -19.15 11.40
CA THR A 102 -0.72 -18.68 12.24
C THR A 102 -2.03 -18.46 11.44
N LEU A 103 -1.96 -18.33 10.12
CA LEU A 103 -3.10 -18.38 9.21
C LEU A 103 -3.56 -19.80 8.85
N GLY A 104 -2.90 -20.84 9.37
CA GLY A 104 -3.26 -22.26 9.16
C GLY A 104 -2.56 -22.93 7.98
N PHE A 105 -1.57 -22.29 7.37
CA PHE A 105 -0.69 -22.95 6.40
C PHE A 105 0.48 -23.63 7.14
N GLY A 106 1.16 -24.57 6.48
CA GLY A 106 2.27 -25.29 7.10
C GLY A 106 3.54 -24.43 7.19
N ALA A 107 3.96 -23.84 6.07
CA ALA A 107 5.19 -23.05 5.98
C ALA A 107 5.08 -21.94 4.93
N GLY A 108 6.19 -21.25 4.67
CA GLY A 108 6.32 -20.23 3.63
C GLY A 108 6.44 -18.82 4.17
N GLU A 109 6.41 -17.87 3.23
CA GLU A 109 6.53 -16.43 3.52
C GLU A 109 5.15 -15.77 3.31
N LEU A 110 4.65 -15.10 4.33
CA LEU A 110 3.46 -14.26 4.20
C LEU A 110 3.90 -12.89 3.67
N SER A 111 3.12 -12.29 2.78
CA SER A 111 3.40 -10.93 2.30
C SER A 111 2.15 -10.06 2.32
N CYS A 112 2.33 -8.75 2.25
CA CYS A 112 1.25 -7.79 2.16
C CYS A 112 1.14 -7.26 0.73
N SER A 113 -0.06 -7.33 0.16
CA SER A 113 -0.33 -6.75 -1.15
C SER A 113 -0.45 -5.22 -1.11
N ASP A 114 -0.39 -4.57 -2.27
CA ASP A 114 -0.63 -3.11 -2.44
C ASP A 114 -2.04 -2.66 -2.02
N GLN A 115 -2.91 -3.59 -1.64
CA GLN A 115 -4.26 -3.33 -1.13
C GLN A 115 -4.38 -3.66 0.36
N CYS A 116 -3.25 -3.87 1.04
CA CYS A 116 -3.15 -4.18 2.47
C CYS A 116 -3.96 -5.43 2.87
N ARG A 117 -3.95 -6.40 1.96
CA ARG A 117 -4.49 -7.75 2.16
C ARG A 117 -3.35 -8.75 2.21
N PHE A 118 -3.51 -9.78 3.03
CA PHE A 118 -2.57 -10.90 3.06
C PHE A 118 -2.48 -11.58 1.70
N ASP A 119 -1.26 -11.66 1.18
CA ASP A 119 -0.93 -12.50 0.03
C ASP A 119 -0.27 -13.79 0.56
N VAL A 120 -1.06 -14.87 0.49
CA VAL A 120 -0.69 -16.22 0.94
C VAL A 120 -0.14 -17.07 -0.20
N SER A 121 0.15 -16.50 -1.37
CA SER A 121 0.62 -17.26 -2.54
C SER A 121 1.97 -17.95 -2.35
N GLN A 122 2.79 -17.45 -1.42
CA GLN A 122 4.07 -18.05 -1.01
C GLN A 122 3.94 -18.91 0.26
N CYS A 123 2.73 -19.03 0.82
CA CYS A 123 2.46 -20.04 1.84
C CYS A 123 2.35 -21.42 1.20
N THR A 124 2.85 -22.43 1.91
CA THR A 124 2.89 -23.82 1.42
C THR A 124 2.24 -24.76 2.43
N GLY A 125 1.54 -25.78 1.91
CA GLY A 125 0.89 -26.79 2.73
C GLY A 125 -0.33 -26.25 3.48
N THR A 126 -1.02 -27.14 4.15
CA THR A 126 -2.05 -26.79 5.15
C THR A 126 -1.62 -27.54 6.39
N ALA A 127 -1.39 -26.84 7.51
CA ALA A 127 -0.97 -27.52 8.72
C ALA A 127 -2.05 -28.54 9.11
N PHE A 128 -1.69 -29.82 9.17
CA PHE A 128 -2.62 -30.90 9.42
C PHE A 128 -2.11 -31.81 10.52
N CYS A 129 -2.76 -31.67 11.68
CA CYS A 129 -2.48 -32.53 12.80
C CYS A 129 -2.78 -33.99 12.46
N GLY A 130 -1.77 -34.85 12.57
CA GLY A 130 -1.86 -36.26 12.24
C GLY A 130 -1.20 -36.67 10.90
N ASP A 131 -0.50 -35.78 10.20
CA ASP A 131 0.22 -36.13 8.96
C ASP A 131 1.68 -36.61 9.17
N GLY A 132 2.17 -36.58 10.41
CA GLY A 132 3.54 -36.99 10.75
C GLY A 132 4.61 -35.91 10.55
N VAL A 133 4.25 -34.66 10.24
CA VAL A 133 5.18 -33.53 10.12
C VAL A 133 4.73 -32.40 11.04
N ILE A 134 5.58 -31.96 11.97
CA ILE A 134 5.29 -30.77 12.78
C ILE A 134 5.41 -29.52 11.88
N GLU A 135 4.30 -28.90 11.55
CA GLU A 135 4.26 -27.68 10.73
C GLU A 135 3.22 -26.65 11.20
N GLY A 136 3.36 -25.41 10.73
CA GLY A 136 2.45 -24.33 11.07
C GLY A 136 2.40 -24.03 12.57
N VAL A 137 1.22 -24.24 13.18
CA VAL A 137 0.93 -23.97 14.60
C VAL A 137 1.06 -25.20 15.51
N GLU A 138 1.48 -26.33 14.96
CA GLU A 138 1.62 -27.57 15.71
C GLU A 138 2.81 -27.49 16.68
N GLU A 139 2.58 -27.89 17.93
CA GLU A 139 3.63 -28.01 18.95
C GLU A 139 4.26 -29.42 18.94
N CYS A 140 3.54 -30.40 18.41
CA CYS A 140 3.88 -31.81 18.41
C CYS A 140 3.10 -32.54 17.31
N GLU A 141 3.49 -33.78 17.00
CA GLU A 141 2.84 -34.62 16.01
C GLU A 141 2.82 -36.08 16.47
N GLY A 142 1.69 -36.49 17.05
CA GLY A 142 1.50 -37.83 17.63
C GLY A 142 2.50 -38.11 18.76
N ALA A 143 3.56 -38.88 18.46
CA ALA A 143 4.62 -39.20 19.42
C ALA A 143 5.88 -38.34 19.24
N ASP A 144 5.97 -37.58 18.15
CA ASP A 144 6.99 -36.56 17.99
C ASP A 144 6.57 -35.34 18.81
N LEU A 145 7.37 -34.97 19.81
CA LEU A 145 7.06 -33.88 20.73
C LEU A 145 7.98 -32.67 20.51
N ASP A 146 8.61 -32.58 19.32
CA ASP A 146 9.63 -31.58 18.99
C ASP A 146 10.76 -31.49 20.05
N GLY A 147 11.15 -32.66 20.57
CA GLY A 147 12.15 -32.76 21.64
C GLY A 147 11.71 -32.24 23.01
N GLN A 148 10.45 -31.86 23.19
CA GLN A 148 9.90 -31.41 24.46
C GLN A 148 9.53 -32.57 25.39
N SER A 149 9.51 -32.27 26.68
CA SER A 149 9.10 -33.15 27.77
C SER A 149 8.45 -32.32 28.88
N CYS A 150 7.79 -32.96 29.83
CA CYS A 150 7.27 -32.24 31.01
C CYS A 150 8.38 -31.43 31.71
N GLN A 151 9.59 -31.99 31.82
CA GLN A 151 10.72 -31.32 32.47
C GLN A 151 11.22 -30.09 31.69
N THR A 152 11.25 -30.14 30.35
CA THR A 152 11.67 -28.97 29.55
C THR A 152 10.64 -27.85 29.61
N LEU A 153 9.37 -28.20 29.83
CA LEU A 153 8.26 -27.24 30.04
C LEU A 153 8.13 -26.76 31.50
N GLY A 154 9.03 -27.18 32.41
CA GLY A 154 9.11 -26.67 33.78
C GLY A 154 8.41 -27.52 34.85
N TYR A 155 7.88 -28.69 34.50
CA TYR A 155 7.28 -29.64 35.44
C TYR A 155 8.34 -30.53 36.09
N SER A 156 8.04 -31.15 37.24
CA SER A 156 8.98 -32.03 37.95
C SER A 156 9.21 -33.38 37.26
N GLY A 157 8.26 -33.82 36.44
CA GLY A 157 8.30 -35.11 35.73
C GLY A 157 7.00 -35.42 35.02
N GLY A 158 6.78 -36.71 34.72
CA GLY A 158 5.57 -37.20 34.06
C GLY A 158 5.77 -37.59 32.59
N THR A 159 4.66 -37.72 31.86
CA THR A 159 4.65 -38.03 30.41
C THR A 159 3.91 -36.92 29.69
N LEU A 160 4.61 -36.22 28.79
CA LEU A 160 4.02 -35.22 27.90
C LEU A 160 3.32 -35.94 26.76
N GLY A 161 2.09 -35.54 26.43
CA GLY A 161 1.35 -36.03 25.29
C GLY A 161 1.22 -34.99 24.18
N CYS A 162 0.67 -35.43 23.06
CA CYS A 162 0.21 -34.57 21.97
C CYS A 162 -1.29 -34.78 21.79
N ASP A 163 -2.08 -33.71 21.82
CA ASP A 163 -3.54 -33.82 21.68
C ASP A 163 -4.00 -33.85 20.21
N SER A 164 -5.32 -33.97 19.98
CA SER A 164 -5.89 -34.02 18.63
C SER A 164 -5.86 -32.70 17.86
N LEU A 165 -5.40 -31.62 18.51
CA LEU A 165 -5.13 -30.32 17.90
C LEU A 165 -3.63 -30.08 17.74
N CYS A 166 -2.80 -31.11 18.00
CA CYS A 166 -1.36 -31.06 17.95
C CYS A 166 -0.75 -29.99 18.86
N LEU A 167 -1.41 -29.80 20.01
CA LEU A 167 -0.89 -29.03 21.14
C LEU A 167 -0.37 -29.99 22.22
N PHE A 168 0.57 -29.50 23.04
CA PHE A 168 1.10 -30.28 24.14
C PHE A 168 0.01 -30.61 25.17
N ASP A 169 -0.30 -31.89 25.33
CA ASP A 169 -1.12 -32.40 26.42
C ASP A 169 -0.28 -32.55 27.69
N LYS A 170 -0.42 -31.57 28.58
CA LYS A 170 0.30 -31.48 29.86
C LYS A 170 -0.41 -32.26 30.98
N SER A 171 -1.54 -32.91 30.73
CA SER A 171 -2.33 -33.60 31.76
C SER A 171 -1.60 -34.79 32.39
N GLY A 172 -0.61 -35.36 31.69
CA GLY A 172 0.29 -36.41 32.20
C GLY A 172 1.53 -35.89 32.94
N CYS A 173 1.73 -34.57 33.04
CA CYS A 173 2.86 -33.96 33.75
C CYS A 173 2.60 -33.87 35.27
N THR A 174 3.68 -33.91 36.06
CA THR A 174 3.64 -33.76 37.51
C THR A 174 4.27 -32.45 37.95
N GLU A 175 3.64 -31.73 38.87
CA GLU A 175 4.19 -30.52 39.51
C GLU A 175 5.41 -30.81 40.40
#